data_AF-A0A9Q0Z7N4-F1
#
_entry.id   AF-A0A9Q0Z7N4-F1
#
_cell.length_a   1.000
_cell.length_b   1.000
_cell.length_c   1.000
_cell.angle_alpha   90.00
_cell.angle_beta   90.00
_cell.angle_gamma   90.00
#
_symmetry.space_group_name_H-M   'P 1'
#
loop_
_entity.id
_entity.type
_entity.pdbx_description
1 polymer ?
#
loop_
_entity_poly.entity_id
_entity_poly.type
_entity_poly.pdbx_seq_one_letter_code
_entity_poly.pdbx_strand_id
1 'polypeptide(L)'
;MYVIPSTKENKLASFLQRNFVANCVSQDKVIGVVVTDTHENAKLAAAKVVIEYEELPAIVLIQEAIDAKSFHPNSEKCLKKGDVDLCFQSGQCDKIIDGEVHVGGQEHFYLEPQSRLVWTMDSGSEVHMISSTQVS
;
A
#
# COMPACT_ATOMS: atom_id res chain seq x y z
N MET A 1 8.44 -8.86 4.10
CA MET A 1 9.09 -8.85 2.78
C MET A 1 10.20 -9.88 2.79
N TYR A 2 10.10 -10.91 1.96
CA TYR A 2 11.06 -12.03 1.88
C TYR A 2 11.85 -11.99 0.57
N VAL A 3 13.14 -12.33 0.57
CA VAL A 3 13.97 -12.40 -0.64
C VAL A 3 14.07 -13.85 -1.11
N ILE A 4 13.72 -14.11 -2.36
CA ILE A 4 13.71 -15.44 -2.98
C ILE A 4 14.80 -15.49 -4.06
N PRO A 5 15.94 -16.15 -3.82
CA PRO A 5 17.02 -16.24 -4.81
C PRO A 5 16.70 -17.31 -5.87
N SER A 6 16.90 -16.99 -7.15
CA SER A 6 16.92 -18.00 -8.22
C SER A 6 18.30 -18.65 -8.27
N THR A 7 18.36 -19.92 -7.90
CA THR A 7 19.58 -20.73 -8.02
C THR A 7 19.58 -21.49 -9.35
N LYS A 8 20.74 -21.59 -10.01
CA LYS A 8 20.93 -22.34 -11.28
C LYS A 8 20.82 -23.86 -11.10
N GLU A 9 20.95 -24.34 -9.87
CA GLU A 9 20.62 -25.72 -9.49
C GLU A 9 19.18 -25.78 -9.03
N ASN A 10 18.54 -26.94 -9.17
CA ASN A 10 17.16 -27.28 -8.84
C ASN A 10 16.77 -27.10 -7.34
N LYS A 11 17.21 -26.01 -6.69
CA LYS A 11 17.03 -25.64 -5.27
C LYS A 11 15.89 -24.64 -5.04
N LEU A 12 15.13 -24.28 -6.08
CA LEU A 12 13.80 -23.67 -5.91
C LEU A 12 12.96 -24.51 -4.94
N ALA A 13 13.04 -25.84 -5.04
CA ALA A 13 12.34 -26.77 -4.15
C ALA A 13 12.72 -26.64 -2.66
N SER A 14 13.99 -26.34 -2.33
CA SER A 14 14.44 -26.22 -0.93
C SER A 14 14.17 -24.85 -0.30
N PHE A 15 14.08 -23.78 -1.10
CA PHE A 15 13.75 -22.44 -0.59
C PHE A 15 12.23 -22.27 -0.38
N LEU A 16 11.42 -22.91 -1.21
CA LEU A 16 9.96 -22.97 -1.09
C LEU A 16 9.48 -23.77 0.14
N GLN A 17 10.36 -24.49 0.86
CA GLN A 17 10.00 -25.26 2.06
C GLN A 17 9.91 -24.43 3.36
N ARG A 18 10.21 -23.13 3.33
CA ARG A 18 9.94 -22.25 4.48
C ARG A 18 8.55 -21.64 4.33
N ASN A 19 7.63 -22.09 5.18
CA ASN A 19 6.31 -21.47 5.33
C ASN A 19 6.49 -20.07 5.93
N PHE A 20 6.17 -19.05 5.15
CA PHE A 20 6.16 -17.67 5.60
C PHE A 20 4.72 -17.22 5.82
N VAL A 21 4.39 -16.82 7.04
CA VAL A 21 3.04 -16.42 7.43
C VAL A 21 2.99 -14.90 7.56
N ALA A 22 2.07 -14.26 6.83
CA ALA A 22 1.72 -12.86 7.02
C ALA A 22 0.30 -12.78 7.59
N ASN A 23 0.11 -12.03 8.68
CA ASN A 23 -1.16 -12.04 9.44
C ASN A 23 -2.31 -11.31 8.74
N CYS A 24 -2.02 -10.39 7.83
CA CYS A 24 -3.02 -9.69 7.02
C CYS A 24 -2.36 -9.10 5.77
N VAL A 25 -3.02 -9.22 4.62
CA VAL A 25 -2.56 -8.68 3.34
C VAL A 25 -3.71 -7.97 2.63
N SER A 26 -3.44 -6.79 2.09
CA SER A 26 -4.28 -6.17 1.07
C SER A 26 -3.79 -6.62 -0.31
N GLN A 27 -4.60 -6.41 -1.36
CA GLN A 27 -4.31 -6.89 -2.72
C GLN A 27 -2.93 -6.43 -3.23
N ASP A 28 -2.52 -5.19 -2.92
CA ASP A 28 -1.25 -4.60 -3.42
C ASP A 28 -0.07 -4.75 -2.44
N LYS A 29 -0.23 -5.49 -1.35
CA LYS A 29 0.84 -5.64 -0.36
C LYS A 29 1.94 -6.57 -0.89
N VAL A 30 3.17 -6.06 -0.96
CA VAL A 30 4.34 -6.86 -1.34
C VAL A 30 4.64 -7.94 -0.29
N ILE A 31 4.54 -9.21 -0.70
CA ILE A 31 4.82 -10.38 0.16
C ILE A 31 6.31 -10.72 0.11
N GLY A 32 6.92 -10.73 -1.08
CA GLY A 32 8.33 -11.02 -1.29
C GLY A 32 8.89 -10.46 -2.60
N VAL A 33 10.21 -10.63 -2.77
CA VAL A 33 11.01 -10.14 -3.90
C VAL A 33 11.82 -11.31 -4.44
N VAL A 34 11.74 -11.55 -5.75
CA VAL A 34 12.53 -12.58 -6.43
C VAL A 34 13.76 -11.95 -7.06
N VAL A 35 14.94 -12.53 -6.82
CA VAL A 35 16.22 -12.01 -7.31
C VAL A 35 16.88 -13.05 -8.22
N THR A 36 17.19 -12.62 -9.45
CA THR A 36 17.80 -13.46 -10.49
C THR A 36 18.81 -12.65 -11.31
N ASP A 37 19.48 -13.30 -12.26
CA ASP A 37 20.45 -12.66 -13.14
C ASP A 37 19.85 -11.72 -14.20
N THR A 38 18.56 -11.89 -14.55
CA THR A 38 17.86 -11.02 -15.51
C THR A 38 16.45 -10.67 -15.05
N HIS A 39 15.92 -9.53 -15.52
CA HIS A 39 14.56 -9.11 -15.19
C HIS A 39 13.50 -10.13 -15.63
N GLU A 40 13.66 -10.71 -16.82
CA GLU A 40 12.72 -11.69 -17.36
C GLU A 40 12.72 -13.01 -16.56
N ASN A 41 13.89 -13.48 -16.13
CA ASN A 41 13.98 -14.64 -15.23
C ASN A 41 13.29 -14.35 -13.88
N ALA A 42 13.43 -13.14 -13.35
CA ALA A 42 12.77 -12.75 -12.10
C ALA A 42 11.25 -12.76 -12.22
N LYS A 43 10.69 -12.22 -13.32
CA LYS A 43 9.25 -12.30 -13.60
C LYS A 43 8.75 -13.74 -13.70
N LEU A 44 9.44 -14.58 -14.47
CA LEU A 44 9.06 -15.98 -14.67
C LEU A 44 9.15 -16.79 -13.37
N ALA A 45 10.15 -16.52 -12.54
CA ALA A 45 10.30 -17.18 -11.24
C ALA A 45 9.26 -16.68 -10.21
N ALA A 46 8.95 -15.38 -10.19
CA ALA A 46 7.89 -14.82 -9.34
C ALA A 46 6.51 -15.43 -9.66
N ALA A 47 6.20 -15.64 -10.95
CA ALA A 47 4.95 -16.27 -11.37
C ALA A 47 4.79 -17.73 -10.91
N LYS A 48 5.87 -18.40 -10.46
CA LYS A 48 5.85 -19.77 -9.94
C LYS A 48 5.71 -19.84 -8.42
N VAL A 49 5.73 -18.70 -7.72
CA VAL A 49 5.55 -18.66 -6.28
C VAL A 49 4.10 -18.99 -5.96
N VAL A 50 3.88 -20.05 -5.17
CA VAL A 50 2.56 -20.43 -4.67
C VAL A 50 2.37 -19.82 -3.29
N ILE A 51 1.23 -19.17 -3.09
CA ILE A 51 0.85 -18.54 -1.82
C ILE A 51 -0.51 -19.09 -1.43
N GLU A 52 -0.60 -19.61 -0.22
CA GLU A 52 -1.86 -20.03 0.39
C GLU A 52 -2.43 -18.88 1.21
N TYR A 53 -3.73 -18.62 1.07
CA TYR A 53 -4.43 -17.53 1.75
C TYR A 53 -5.56 -18.09 2.60
N GLU A 54 -5.79 -17.46 3.75
CA GLU A 54 -7.02 -17.56 4.52
C GLU A 54 -7.77 -16.24 4.35
N GLU A 55 -9.03 -16.31 3.91
CA GLU A 55 -9.85 -15.13 3.72
C GLU A 55 -10.27 -14.54 5.07
N LEU A 56 -10.10 -13.22 5.21
CA LEU A 56 -10.54 -12.45 6.37
C LEU A 56 -11.56 -11.39 5.93
N PRO A 57 -12.49 -10.99 6.81
CA PRO A 57 -13.42 -9.90 6.50
C PRO A 57 -12.66 -8.61 6.11
N ALA A 58 -13.00 -8.05 4.95
CA ALA A 58 -12.39 -6.84 4.42
C ALA A 58 -13.35 -5.65 4.54
N ILE A 59 -12.78 -4.47 4.82
CA ILE A 59 -13.49 -3.18 4.75
C ILE A 59 -12.87 -2.41 3.58
N VAL A 60 -13.66 -2.10 2.55
CA VAL A 60 -13.17 -1.51 1.29
C VAL A 60 -13.81 -0.16 1.03
N LEU A 61 -15.10 -0.01 1.36
CA LEU A 61 -15.84 1.23 1.12
C LEU A 61 -15.76 2.19 2.31
N ILE A 62 -15.89 3.49 2.02
CA ILE A 62 -15.96 4.53 3.06
C ILE A 62 -17.14 4.26 4.01
N GLN A 63 -18.31 3.88 3.47
CA GLN A 63 -19.50 3.58 4.28
C GLN A 63 -19.27 2.38 5.22
N GLU A 64 -18.62 1.32 4.74
CA GLU A 64 -18.29 0.16 5.57
C GLU A 64 -17.36 0.53 6.73
N ALA A 65 -16.39 1.43 6.48
CA ALA A 65 -15.51 1.94 7.53
C ALA A 65 -16.26 2.79 8.57
N ILE A 66 -17.24 3.59 8.14
CA ILE A 66 -18.11 4.37 9.03
C ILE A 66 -18.94 3.43 9.92
N ASP A 67 -19.61 2.44 9.31
CA ASP A 67 -20.48 1.49 10.01
C ASP A 67 -19.68 0.65 11.03
N ALA A 68 -18.45 0.27 10.68
CA ALA A 68 -17.54 -0.48 11.55
C ALA A 68 -16.76 0.40 12.55
N LYS A 69 -16.92 1.73 12.51
CA LYS A 69 -16.11 2.70 13.27
C LYS A 69 -14.59 2.50 13.11
N SER A 70 -14.18 2.09 11.91
CA SER A 70 -12.80 1.75 11.58
C SER A 70 -12.04 3.00 11.10
N PHE A 71 -11.63 3.85 12.04
CA PHE A 71 -10.91 5.10 11.75
C PHE A 71 -9.44 5.04 12.17
N HIS A 72 -8.62 5.90 11.55
CA HIS A 72 -7.25 6.09 12.01
C HIS A 72 -7.24 6.81 13.37
N PRO A 73 -6.38 6.39 14.32
CA PRO A 73 -6.32 7.08 15.62
C PRO A 73 -5.98 8.57 15.46
N ASN A 74 -6.66 9.43 16.23
CA ASN A 74 -6.43 10.88 16.26
C ASN A 74 -6.62 11.61 14.92
N SER A 75 -7.41 11.05 14.00
CA SER A 75 -7.66 11.65 12.67
C SER A 75 -8.84 12.63 12.64
N GLU A 76 -9.69 12.66 13.66
CA GLU A 76 -10.82 13.60 13.72
C GLU A 76 -10.29 15.04 13.76
N LYS A 77 -10.76 15.86 12.81
CA LYS A 77 -10.45 17.29 12.72
C LYS A 77 -11.77 18.02 12.54
N CYS A 78 -11.97 19.06 13.35
CA CYS A 78 -13.15 19.91 13.27
C CYS A 78 -12.71 21.38 13.35
N LEU A 79 -13.20 22.19 12.41
CA LEU A 79 -13.03 23.65 12.41
C LEU A 79 -14.43 24.27 12.47
N LYS A 80 -14.73 24.99 13.56
CA LYS A 80 -16.00 25.71 13.75
C LYS A 80 -15.71 27.21 13.89
N LYS A 81 -16.52 28.05 13.26
CA LYS A 81 -16.48 29.51 13.40
C LYS A 81 -17.90 30.06 13.58
N GLY A 82 -18.12 30.81 14.65
CA GLY A 82 -19.44 31.34 14.99
C GLY A 82 -20.40 30.29 15.56
N ASP A 83 -21.67 30.67 15.67
CA ASP A 83 -22.75 29.83 16.19
C ASP A 83 -23.72 29.43 15.06
N VAL A 84 -23.47 28.27 14.48
CA VAL A 84 -24.28 27.68 13.40
C VAL A 84 -25.67 27.31 13.90
N ASP A 85 -25.76 26.83 15.14
CA ASP A 85 -27.01 26.33 15.75
C ASP A 85 -28.00 27.50 15.94
N LEU A 86 -27.50 28.64 16.43
CA LEU A 86 -28.29 29.87 16.55
C LEU A 86 -28.74 30.40 15.18
N CYS A 87 -27.89 30.32 14.15
CA CYS A 87 -28.25 30.78 12.80
C CYS A 87 -29.45 30.00 12.25
N PHE A 88 -29.42 28.66 12.34
CA PHE A 88 -30.54 27.81 11.91
C PHE A 88 -31.81 28.04 12.74
N GLN A 89 -31.69 28.22 14.06
CA GLN A 89 -32.86 28.42 14.94
C GLN A 89 -33.49 29.81 14.82
N SER A 90 -32.69 30.84 14.55
CA SER A 90 -33.15 32.24 14.51
C SER A 90 -34.02 32.59 13.30
N GLY A 91 -34.14 31.67 12.33
CA GLY A 91 -34.88 31.93 11.09
C GLY A 91 -34.19 32.93 10.16
N GLN A 92 -32.89 33.22 10.38
CA GLN A 92 -32.09 34.08 9.52
C GLN A 92 -31.75 33.42 8.16
N CYS A 93 -31.96 32.12 8.01
CA CYS A 93 -31.75 31.38 6.77
C CYS A 93 -33.02 31.36 5.90
N ASP A 94 -33.01 32.03 4.75
CA ASP A 94 -34.15 32.01 3.81
C ASP A 94 -34.37 30.63 3.17
N LYS A 95 -33.29 29.86 3.01
CA LYS A 95 -33.29 28.52 2.38
C LYS A 95 -32.24 27.62 3.02
N ILE A 96 -32.54 26.34 3.09
CA ILE A 96 -31.63 25.28 3.52
C ILE A 96 -31.50 24.29 2.35
N ILE A 97 -30.28 23.96 1.97
CA ILE A 97 -29.96 22.98 0.93
C ILE A 97 -29.04 21.95 1.57
N ASP A 98 -29.38 20.69 1.38
CA ASP A 98 -28.63 19.56 1.92
C ASP A 98 -28.36 18.53 0.80
N GLY A 99 -27.24 17.82 0.91
CA GLY A 99 -26.82 16.84 -0.09
C GLY A 99 -25.38 16.39 0.11
N GLU A 100 -25.05 15.28 -0.54
CA GLU A 100 -23.74 14.64 -0.46
C GLU A 100 -23.06 14.58 -1.83
N VAL A 101 -21.72 14.61 -1.82
CA VAL A 101 -20.91 14.43 -3.03
C VAL A 101 -19.79 13.44 -2.75
N HIS A 102 -19.54 12.56 -3.72
CA HIS A 102 -18.46 11.60 -3.69
C HIS A 102 -17.41 11.99 -4.73
N VAL A 103 -16.15 12.03 -4.30
CA VAL A 103 -15.00 12.31 -5.17
C VAL A 103 -14.10 11.09 -5.18
N GLY A 104 -13.80 10.58 -6.37
CA GLY A 104 -12.96 9.39 -6.54
C GLY A 104 -11.47 9.65 -6.29
N GLY A 105 -10.70 8.57 -6.27
CA GLY A 105 -9.23 8.63 -6.21
C GLY A 105 -8.60 9.13 -7.52
N GLN A 106 -7.31 9.44 -7.45
CA GLN A 106 -6.49 9.84 -8.59
C GLN A 106 -5.13 9.16 -8.51
N GLU A 107 -4.70 8.59 -9.63
CA GLU A 107 -3.34 8.08 -9.79
C GLU A 107 -2.39 9.20 -10.23
N HIS A 108 -1.16 9.19 -9.69
CA HIS A 108 -0.15 10.19 -10.04
C HIS A 108 0.29 10.09 -11.50
N PHE A 109 0.35 8.86 -12.03
CA PHE A 109 0.72 8.56 -13.41
C PHE A 109 2.03 9.23 -13.87
N TYR A 110 3.07 9.13 -13.04
CA TYR A 110 4.42 9.59 -13.40
C TYR A 110 4.91 8.87 -14.66
N LEU A 111 5.54 9.61 -15.58
CA LEU A 111 6.13 9.03 -16.80
C LEU A 111 7.29 8.09 -16.48
N GLU A 112 8.03 8.36 -15.40
CA GLU A 112 9.01 7.44 -14.83
C GLU A 112 8.36 6.65 -13.68
N PRO A 113 8.25 5.31 -13.77
CA PRO A 113 7.83 4.47 -12.65
C PRO A 113 8.85 4.49 -11.51
N GLN A 114 8.40 4.08 -10.31
CA GLN A 114 9.27 3.91 -9.14
C GLN A 114 10.48 3.01 -9.45
N SER A 115 11.68 3.60 -9.41
CA SER A 115 12.93 2.95 -9.85
C SER A 115 14.06 3.18 -8.84
N ARG A 116 14.86 2.12 -8.60
CA ARG A 116 16.02 2.13 -7.68
C ARG A 116 17.12 1.23 -8.22
N LEU A 117 18.37 1.70 -8.13
CA LEU A 117 19.59 0.92 -8.42
C LEU A 117 20.48 0.92 -7.17
N VAL A 118 20.91 -0.26 -6.74
CA VAL A 118 21.69 -0.46 -5.52
C VAL A 118 22.88 -1.35 -5.82
N TRP A 119 24.06 -0.98 -5.32
CA TRP A 119 25.26 -1.82 -5.42
C TRP A 119 26.16 -1.63 -4.20
N THR A 120 26.96 -2.65 -3.92
CA THR A 120 27.92 -2.64 -2.81
C THR A 120 29.29 -2.14 -3.27
N MET A 121 29.93 -1.33 -2.42
CA MET A 121 31.31 -0.87 -2.57
C MET A 121 32.17 -1.50 -1.46
N ASP A 122 33.50 -1.35 -1.55
CA ASP A 122 34.46 -1.74 -0.51
C ASP A 122 34.25 -3.15 0.07
N SER A 123 34.11 -4.15 -0.82
CA SER A 123 33.87 -5.56 -0.44
C SER A 123 32.61 -5.77 0.42
N GLY A 124 31.62 -4.87 0.34
CA GLY A 124 30.34 -4.97 1.03
C GLY A 124 30.21 -4.13 2.29
N SER A 125 31.21 -3.34 2.67
CA SER A 125 31.09 -2.45 3.85
C SER A 125 30.32 -1.17 3.56
N GLU A 126 30.14 -0.81 2.29
CA GLU A 126 29.38 0.37 1.87
C GLU A 126 28.35 -0.02 0.78
N VAL A 127 27.22 0.68 0.77
CA VAL A 127 26.15 0.51 -0.22
C VAL A 127 25.86 1.86 -0.86
N HIS A 128 25.93 1.92 -2.18
CA HIS A 128 25.49 3.06 -2.95
C HIS A 128 24.10 2.80 -3.53
N MET A 129 23.27 3.84 -3.57
CA MET A 129 21.92 3.78 -4.09
C MET A 129 21.63 5.01 -4.94
N ILE A 130 21.01 4.80 -6.09
CA ILE A 130 20.34 5.83 -6.88
C ILE A 130 18.85 5.51 -6.84
N SER A 131 18.01 6.48 -6.45
CA SER A 131 16.57 6.30 -6.30
C SER A 131 15.82 7.47 -6.92
N SER A 132 14.76 7.18 -7.66
CA SER A 132 13.75 8.19 -8.03
C SER A 132 12.86 8.43 -6.80
N THR A 133 13.20 9.43 -5.98
CA THR A 133 12.55 9.76 -4.71
C THR A 133 12.50 11.27 -4.48
N GLN A 134 11.48 11.73 -3.75
CA GLN A 134 11.35 13.13 -3.31
C GLN A 134 11.85 13.34 -1.88
N VAL A 135 12.10 12.26 -1.15
CA VAL A 135 12.67 12.30 0.21
C VAL A 135 14.19 12.18 0.08
N SER A 136 14.88 13.24 0.53
CA SER A 136 16.34 13.31 0.66
C SER A 136 16.85 12.56 1.87
#